data_AF-A0A158R6X2-F1
#
_entry.id   AF-A0A158R6X2-F1
#
_cell.length_a   1.000
_cell.length_b   1.000
_cell.length_c   1.000
_cell.angle_alpha   90.00
_cell.angle_beta   90.00
_cell.angle_gamma   90.00
#
_symmetry.space_group_name_H-M   'P 1'
#
loop_
_entity.id
_entity.type
_entity.pdbx_description
1 polymer ?
#
loop_
_entity_poly.entity_id
_entity_poly.type
_entity_poly.pdbx_seq_one_letter_code
_entity_poly.pdbx_strand_id
1 'polypeptide(L)'
;MTIPVVTTDRNRFHVAVGSCSLYTQYAAIYLSRLKMSHSRLERQAHCRWPELPIRSVPDVKVDEECVIIGNIFRSSAEKPSIMRQTTLLEEVGGLLQLEEQERKHYLSRIADSDDEVFLEDEVQRIILVASPEMDALDRLPTGVVACLRGFEPARSEGTFTVLELAFLEPQPIRPITAAAVDLASCPPLPNGSGRWVGFVSGLGFAASAEMANNGSCHGHPLALRLLGDWLRKMPLCRLFVLGDCIRSSSPGGLETLGVIPSARFTSRKEDADSVMSMAMLDAWLSELPLGGGGEGGGFSVELLPGVADCVSQFLPQQPFHPLLFPRTISRFGQGEGALVSSTNPCFSEVHSRRILATSGQNVTDVHKYTIVGDTLDCMESLLHWGHIAPTCPDTLFAYPLKDTDSLLFTVDPKTGASPDYPDVFVAGNQPAAQFRRASLKPWNTSDGAGKGALLIAVPRFDVSYTMVLLELETLRCVPLKFDLSRTE
;
A
#
# COMPACT_ATOMS: atom_id res chain seq x y z
N MET A 1 33.70 -8.96 14.89
CA MET A 1 33.04 -10.05 14.17
C MET A 1 31.89 -9.46 13.39
N THR A 2 32.08 -9.24 12.11
CA THR A 2 31.07 -8.76 11.16
C THR A 2 30.10 -9.89 10.87
N ILE A 3 28.89 -9.81 11.43
CA ILE A 3 27.78 -10.66 11.03
C ILE A 3 27.34 -10.15 9.65
N PRO A 4 27.34 -10.99 8.61
CA PRO A 4 26.84 -10.58 7.31
C PRO A 4 25.33 -10.33 7.45
N VAL A 5 24.88 -9.09 7.20
CA VAL A 5 23.46 -8.79 7.02
C VAL A 5 23.04 -9.50 5.74
N VAL A 6 22.23 -10.52 5.89
CA VAL A 6 21.73 -11.32 4.79
C VAL A 6 20.84 -10.42 3.92
N THR A 7 21.26 -10.13 2.70
CA THR A 7 20.55 -9.36 1.66
C THR A 7 19.34 -10.10 1.07
N THR A 8 18.79 -11.10 1.76
CA THR A 8 17.82 -12.07 1.21
C THR A 8 16.40 -11.52 0.99
N ASP A 9 16.02 -10.39 1.57
CA ASP A 9 14.60 -9.97 1.57
C ASP A 9 14.19 -9.12 0.35
N ARG A 10 15.16 -8.57 -0.40
CA ARG A 10 14.87 -7.74 -1.59
C ARG A 10 14.28 -8.54 -2.77
N ASN A 11 14.47 -9.85 -2.79
CA ASN A 11 14.01 -10.71 -3.88
C ASN A 11 12.58 -11.22 -3.71
N ARG A 12 11.96 -11.05 -2.53
CA ARG A 12 10.61 -11.58 -2.26
C ARG A 12 9.57 -11.12 -3.29
N PHE A 13 9.60 -9.83 -3.61
CA PHE A 13 8.65 -9.20 -4.53
C PHE A 13 9.16 -9.18 -5.97
N HIS A 14 10.34 -9.76 -6.23
CA HIS A 14 10.89 -9.80 -7.57
C HIS A 14 10.26 -10.95 -8.36
N VAL A 15 9.60 -10.59 -9.47
CA VAL A 15 9.04 -11.55 -10.41
C VAL A 15 9.97 -11.59 -11.62
N ALA A 16 10.77 -12.65 -11.72
CA ALA A 16 11.72 -12.79 -12.80
C ALA A 16 11.01 -12.89 -14.16
N VAL A 17 11.64 -12.34 -15.21
CA VAL A 17 11.11 -12.41 -16.56
C VAL A 17 10.96 -13.88 -16.97
N GLY A 18 9.75 -14.26 -17.40
CA GLY A 18 9.42 -15.64 -17.79
C GLY A 18 9.08 -16.58 -16.64
N SER A 19 9.18 -16.16 -15.37
CA SER A 19 8.80 -17.01 -14.23
C SER A 19 7.29 -17.07 -13.97
N CYS A 20 6.52 -16.12 -14.50
CA CYS A 20 5.07 -16.06 -14.37
C CYS A 20 4.40 -16.17 -15.76
N SER A 21 3.53 -17.17 -15.91
CA SER A 21 2.68 -17.29 -17.11
C SER A 21 1.46 -16.40 -16.95
N LEU A 22 1.14 -15.58 -17.95
CA LEU A 22 -0.07 -14.74 -17.96
C LEU A 22 -1.31 -15.49 -18.47
N TYR A 23 -1.17 -16.77 -18.86
CA TYR A 23 -2.27 -17.61 -19.33
C TYR A 23 -3.04 -18.31 -18.19
N THR A 24 -2.71 -17.97 -16.95
CA THR A 24 -3.23 -18.64 -15.76
C THR A 24 -4.39 -17.84 -15.17
N GLN A 25 -5.35 -18.54 -14.57
CA GLN A 25 -6.49 -17.90 -13.91
C GLN A 25 -6.17 -17.55 -12.45
N TYR A 26 -6.85 -16.54 -11.91
CA TYR A 26 -6.60 -16.00 -10.58
C TYR A 26 -7.12 -16.87 -9.41
N ALA A 27 -7.97 -17.87 -9.65
CA ALA A 27 -8.52 -18.70 -8.57
C ALA A 27 -7.44 -19.34 -7.66
N ALA A 28 -6.30 -19.71 -8.23
CA ALA A 28 -5.19 -20.32 -7.51
C ALA A 28 -4.59 -19.43 -6.41
N ILE A 29 -4.67 -18.10 -6.54
CA ILE A 29 -4.12 -17.18 -5.53
C ILE A 29 -4.94 -17.22 -4.24
N TYR A 30 -6.27 -17.24 -4.33
CA TYR A 30 -7.18 -17.30 -3.18
C TYR A 30 -7.08 -18.63 -2.43
N LEU A 31 -6.94 -19.74 -3.18
CA LEU A 31 -6.68 -21.05 -2.59
C LEU A 31 -5.33 -21.08 -1.86
N SER A 32 -4.29 -20.49 -2.46
CA SER A 32 -2.98 -20.39 -1.83
C SER A 32 -3.02 -19.55 -0.55
N ARG A 33 -3.74 -18.42 -0.53
CA ARG A 33 -3.93 -17.58 0.67
C ARG A 33 -4.58 -18.35 1.82
N LEU A 34 -5.70 -19.03 1.52
CA LEU A 34 -6.43 -19.80 2.52
C LEU A 34 -5.54 -20.91 3.09
N LYS A 35 -4.89 -21.68 2.22
CA LYS A 35 -3.97 -22.76 2.61
C LYS A 35 -2.80 -22.28 3.47
N MET A 36 -2.16 -21.17 3.08
CA MET A 36 -1.04 -20.60 3.83
C MET A 36 -1.46 -20.07 5.21
N SER A 37 -2.69 -19.55 5.32
CA SER A 37 -3.22 -18.96 6.56
C SER A 37 -3.86 -19.97 7.50
N HIS A 38 -4.38 -21.09 6.97
CA HIS A 38 -5.22 -22.05 7.70
C HIS A 38 -4.60 -22.51 9.02
N SER A 39 -3.35 -22.99 8.98
CA SER A 39 -2.70 -23.56 10.17
C SER A 39 -2.56 -22.58 11.35
N ARG A 40 -2.47 -21.28 11.07
CA ARG A 40 -2.39 -20.21 12.08
C ARG A 40 -3.79 -19.89 12.61
N LEU A 41 -4.75 -19.70 11.70
CA LEU A 41 -6.13 -19.35 12.04
C LEU A 41 -6.82 -20.47 12.83
N GLU A 42 -6.60 -21.74 12.45
CA GLU A 42 -7.11 -22.91 13.17
C GLU A 42 -6.60 -22.96 14.62
N ARG A 43 -5.32 -22.66 14.83
CA ARG A 43 -4.74 -22.57 16.18
C ARG A 43 -5.28 -21.37 16.97
N GLN A 44 -5.48 -20.23 16.32
CA GLN A 44 -6.14 -19.09 16.96
C GLN A 44 -7.56 -19.44 17.38
N ALA A 45 -8.34 -20.10 16.51
CA ALA A 45 -9.67 -20.57 16.82
C ALA A 45 -9.67 -21.48 18.05
N HIS A 46 -8.80 -22.50 18.10
CA HIS A 46 -8.70 -23.39 19.27
C HIS A 46 -8.25 -22.68 20.55
N CYS A 47 -7.40 -21.65 20.45
CA CYS A 47 -6.97 -20.88 21.61
C CYS A 47 -8.06 -19.91 22.11
N ARG A 48 -8.82 -19.29 21.21
CA ARG A 48 -9.82 -18.26 21.54
C ARG A 48 -11.18 -18.87 21.89
N TRP A 49 -11.55 -19.94 21.20
CA TRP A 49 -12.84 -20.62 21.28
C TRP A 49 -12.66 -22.16 21.37
N PRO A 50 -12.07 -22.67 22.47
CA PRO A 50 -11.62 -24.07 22.58
C PRO A 50 -12.73 -25.11 22.49
N GLU A 51 -13.97 -24.74 22.82
CA GLU A 51 -15.13 -25.66 22.85
C GLU A 51 -15.91 -25.70 21.54
N LEU A 52 -15.62 -24.79 20.59
CA LEU A 52 -16.37 -24.69 19.34
C LEU A 52 -15.74 -25.54 18.23
N PRO A 53 -16.55 -26.28 17.45
CA PRO A 53 -16.05 -27.01 16.30
C PRO A 53 -15.69 -26.04 15.16
N ILE A 54 -14.58 -26.32 14.48
CA ILE A 54 -14.25 -25.68 13.21
C ILE A 54 -14.95 -26.46 12.10
N ARG A 55 -15.72 -25.77 11.27
CA ARG A 55 -16.52 -26.36 10.19
C ARG A 55 -16.07 -25.81 8.85
N SER A 56 -16.12 -26.67 7.83
CA SER A 56 -16.24 -26.23 6.45
C SER A 56 -17.62 -25.58 6.27
N VAL A 57 -17.76 -24.63 5.36
CA VAL A 57 -19.03 -23.92 5.14
C VAL A 57 -20.19 -24.87 4.78
N PRO A 58 -20.02 -25.97 4.00
CA PRO A 58 -21.07 -26.98 3.78
C PRO A 58 -21.48 -27.78 5.01
N ASP A 59 -20.62 -27.84 6.03
CA ASP A 59 -20.82 -28.63 7.24
C ASP A 59 -21.38 -27.80 8.41
N VAL A 60 -21.68 -26.52 8.17
CA VAL A 60 -22.37 -25.66 9.14
C VAL A 60 -23.74 -26.24 9.43
N LYS A 61 -24.12 -26.28 10.70
CA LYS A 61 -25.43 -26.77 11.14
C LYS A 61 -26.25 -25.63 11.70
N VAL A 62 -27.53 -25.66 11.40
CA VAL A 62 -28.53 -24.72 11.91
C VAL A 62 -28.53 -24.70 13.44
N ASP A 63 -28.51 -23.49 14.00
CA ASP A 63 -28.47 -23.17 15.43
C ASP A 63 -27.28 -23.81 16.21
N GLU A 64 -26.22 -24.28 15.52
CA GLU A 64 -24.96 -24.72 16.12
C GLU A 64 -23.93 -23.60 16.03
N GLU A 65 -23.44 -23.15 17.18
CA GLU A 65 -22.31 -22.24 17.24
C GLU A 65 -21.02 -22.95 16.82
N CYS A 66 -20.33 -22.38 15.83
CA CYS A 66 -19.12 -22.94 15.26
C CYS A 66 -18.17 -21.86 14.75
N VAL A 67 -17.01 -22.30 14.29
CA VAL A 67 -16.00 -21.44 13.67
C VAL A 67 -15.84 -21.81 12.20
N ILE A 68 -15.83 -20.82 11.32
CA ILE A 68 -15.57 -20.98 9.89
C ILE A 68 -14.34 -20.16 9.49
N ILE A 69 -13.56 -20.66 8.53
CA ILE A 69 -12.35 -20.00 8.02
C ILE A 69 -12.46 -19.92 6.50
N GLY A 70 -12.27 -18.72 5.94
CA GLY A 70 -12.40 -18.51 4.50
C GLY A 70 -11.93 -17.13 4.05
N ASN A 71 -12.06 -16.90 2.75
CA ASN A 71 -11.82 -15.62 2.12
C ASN A 71 -13.09 -14.78 2.18
N ILE A 72 -12.95 -13.51 2.53
CA ILE A 72 -14.04 -12.54 2.45
C ILE A 72 -14.23 -12.13 0.99
N PHE A 73 -15.48 -12.11 0.55
CA PHE A 73 -15.89 -11.57 -0.74
C PHE A 73 -16.99 -10.53 -0.51
N ARG A 74 -16.77 -9.29 -0.97
CA ARG A 74 -17.75 -8.21 -0.90
C ARG A 74 -18.32 -7.95 -2.29
N SER A 75 -19.62 -8.10 -2.41
CA SER A 75 -20.38 -7.82 -3.63
C SER A 75 -20.99 -6.42 -3.53
N SER A 76 -20.44 -5.48 -4.31
CA SER A 76 -20.93 -4.11 -4.38
C SER A 76 -21.47 -3.78 -5.77
N ALA A 77 -22.63 -3.11 -5.83
CA ALA A 77 -23.23 -2.68 -7.08
C ALA A 77 -22.43 -1.56 -7.76
N GLU A 78 -21.78 -0.69 -6.98
CA GLU A 78 -20.98 0.45 -7.45
C GLU A 78 -19.56 0.05 -7.86
N LYS A 79 -19.16 -1.20 -7.63
CA LYS A 79 -17.86 -1.70 -8.06
C LYS A 79 -17.74 -1.61 -9.60
N PRO A 80 -16.64 -1.02 -10.13
CA PRO A 80 -16.41 -0.92 -11.56
C PRO A 80 -16.45 -2.30 -12.24
N SER A 81 -17.11 -2.35 -13.40
CA SER A 81 -17.27 -3.58 -14.19
C SER A 81 -16.86 -3.33 -15.63
N ILE A 82 -15.86 -4.08 -16.11
CA ILE A 82 -15.41 -4.03 -17.50
C ILE A 82 -16.58 -4.31 -18.45
N MET A 83 -17.47 -5.24 -18.09
CA MET A 83 -18.62 -5.59 -18.92
C MET A 83 -19.56 -4.38 -19.06
N ARG A 84 -19.91 -3.72 -17.95
CA ARG A 84 -20.76 -2.51 -17.98
C ARG A 84 -20.07 -1.36 -18.71
N GLN A 85 -18.77 -1.16 -18.48
CA GLN A 85 -17.98 -0.12 -19.13
C GLN A 85 -17.93 -0.33 -20.65
N THR A 86 -17.74 -1.57 -21.10
CA THR A 86 -17.73 -1.91 -22.52
C THR A 86 -19.10 -1.65 -23.16
N THR A 87 -20.19 -2.02 -22.49
CA THR A 87 -21.55 -1.72 -22.95
C THR A 87 -21.78 -0.21 -23.05
N LEU A 88 -21.39 0.57 -22.03
CA LEU A 88 -21.52 2.04 -22.06
C LEU A 88 -20.71 2.68 -23.18
N LEU A 89 -19.50 2.18 -23.49
CA LEU A 89 -18.68 2.71 -24.58
C LEU A 89 -19.33 2.56 -25.96
N GLU A 90 -20.22 1.59 -26.15
CA GLU A 90 -20.99 1.42 -27.39
C GLU A 90 -22.16 2.43 -27.49
N GLU A 91 -22.53 3.07 -26.38
CA GLU A 91 -23.62 4.05 -26.32
C GLU A 91 -23.16 5.47 -26.68
N VAL A 92 -24.04 6.25 -27.31
CA VAL A 92 -23.78 7.66 -27.65
C VAL A 92 -23.61 8.48 -26.37
N GLY A 93 -22.40 9.00 -26.15
CA GLY A 93 -22.06 9.80 -24.97
C GLY A 93 -21.58 8.99 -23.76
N GLY A 94 -21.42 7.66 -23.88
CA GLY A 94 -20.95 6.81 -22.79
C GLY A 94 -19.51 7.13 -22.33
N LEU A 95 -18.64 7.59 -23.24
CA LEU A 95 -17.29 8.04 -22.89
C LEU A 95 -17.30 9.17 -21.84
N LEU A 96 -18.18 10.17 -22.02
CA LEU A 96 -18.30 11.30 -21.09
C LEU A 96 -18.85 10.86 -19.73
N GLN A 97 -19.76 9.87 -19.71
CA GLN A 97 -20.30 9.32 -18.47
C GLN A 97 -19.23 8.56 -17.67
N LEU A 98 -18.38 7.80 -18.35
CA LEU A 98 -17.27 7.08 -17.73
C LEU A 98 -16.24 8.04 -17.13
N GLU A 99 -15.86 9.09 -17.87
CA GLU A 99 -14.97 10.15 -17.37
C GLU A 99 -15.55 10.83 -16.12
N GLU A 100 -16.88 11.07 -16.09
CA GLU A 100 -17.54 11.67 -14.93
C GLU A 100 -17.60 10.72 -13.72
N GLN A 101 -17.82 9.42 -13.94
CA GLN A 101 -17.77 8.39 -12.90
C GLN A 101 -16.37 8.28 -12.30
N GLU A 102 -15.32 8.13 -13.12
CA GLU A 102 -13.94 8.05 -12.66
C GLU A 102 -13.56 9.27 -11.78
N ARG A 103 -13.98 10.48 -12.18
CA ARG A 103 -13.73 11.70 -11.41
C ARG A 103 -14.42 11.71 -10.05
N LYS A 104 -15.57 11.04 -9.90
CA LYS A 104 -16.29 10.91 -8.61
C LYS A 104 -15.65 9.86 -7.70
N HIS A 105 -15.09 8.79 -8.27
CA HIS A 105 -14.61 7.61 -7.52
C HIS A 105 -13.14 7.67 -7.05
N TYR A 106 -12.34 8.62 -7.54
CA TYR A 106 -10.89 8.64 -7.24
C TYR A 106 -10.56 8.72 -5.73
N LEU A 107 -11.43 9.30 -4.90
CA LEU A 107 -11.24 9.43 -3.44
C LEU A 107 -12.48 9.14 -2.58
N SER A 108 -13.60 8.75 -3.20
CA SER A 108 -14.81 8.39 -2.47
C SER A 108 -14.83 6.90 -2.14
N ARG A 109 -15.52 6.54 -1.06
CA ARG A 109 -15.83 5.14 -0.78
C ARG A 109 -16.77 4.61 -1.86
N ILE A 110 -16.47 3.42 -2.35
CA ILE A 110 -17.31 2.65 -3.26
C ILE A 110 -18.20 1.70 -2.45
N ALA A 111 -17.65 1.14 -1.36
CA ALA A 111 -18.40 0.28 -0.47
C ALA A 111 -19.51 1.04 0.26
N ASP A 112 -20.67 0.39 0.39
CA ASP A 112 -21.86 0.93 1.03
C ASP A 112 -22.51 -0.11 1.96
N SER A 113 -23.46 0.32 2.80
CA SER A 113 -24.19 -0.53 3.74
C SER A 113 -25.11 -1.54 3.06
N ASP A 114 -25.47 -1.31 1.80
CA ASP A 114 -26.29 -2.21 0.99
C ASP A 114 -25.47 -3.34 0.33
N ASP A 115 -24.13 -3.33 0.48
CA ASP A 115 -23.26 -4.37 -0.03
C ASP A 115 -23.48 -5.71 0.70
N GLU A 116 -23.45 -6.80 -0.07
CA GLU A 116 -23.48 -8.16 0.51
C GLU A 116 -22.05 -8.64 0.78
N VAL A 117 -21.80 -9.14 1.99
CA VAL A 117 -20.52 -9.72 2.38
C VAL A 117 -20.67 -11.24 2.51
N PHE A 118 -19.76 -11.98 1.91
CA PHE A 118 -19.72 -13.43 1.92
C PHE A 118 -18.41 -13.92 2.53
N LEU A 119 -18.44 -15.12 3.10
CA LEU A 119 -17.24 -15.92 3.31
C LEU A 119 -17.24 -17.08 2.33
N GLU A 120 -16.14 -17.24 1.60
CA GLU A 120 -15.89 -18.33 0.65
C GLU A 120 -14.79 -19.25 1.17
N ASP A 121 -15.07 -20.54 1.29
CA ASP A 121 -14.06 -21.56 1.56
C ASP A 121 -13.62 -22.27 0.27
N GLU A 122 -13.09 -23.50 0.36
CA GLU A 122 -12.66 -24.28 -0.80
C GLU A 122 -13.84 -24.82 -1.65
N VAL A 123 -15.06 -24.85 -1.09
CA VAL A 123 -16.21 -25.58 -1.64
C VAL A 123 -17.39 -24.66 -1.95
N GLN A 124 -17.77 -23.79 -1.02
CA GLN A 124 -18.95 -22.94 -1.15
C GLN A 124 -18.79 -21.59 -0.43
N ARG A 125 -19.83 -20.76 -0.55
CA ARG A 125 -19.91 -19.46 0.12
C ARG A 125 -21.17 -19.33 0.94
N ILE A 126 -21.11 -18.52 2.00
CA ILE A 126 -22.24 -18.18 2.87
C ILE A 126 -22.31 -16.66 3.07
N ILE A 127 -23.52 -16.12 3.16
CA ILE A 127 -23.74 -14.68 3.42
C ILE A 127 -23.43 -14.40 4.89
N LEU A 128 -22.70 -13.33 5.16
CA LEU A 128 -22.37 -12.88 6.51
C LEU A 128 -23.31 -11.75 6.94
N VAL A 129 -23.80 -11.85 8.17
CA VAL A 129 -24.58 -10.79 8.82
C VAL A 129 -23.90 -10.45 10.14
N ALA A 130 -23.56 -9.18 10.34
CA ALA A 130 -22.99 -8.72 11.60
C ALA A 130 -24.05 -8.69 12.70
N SER A 131 -23.67 -9.05 13.92
CA SER A 131 -24.46 -8.70 15.09
C SER A 131 -24.57 -7.16 15.22
N PRO A 132 -25.66 -6.60 15.77
CA PRO A 132 -25.90 -5.14 15.81
C PRO A 132 -24.82 -4.30 16.49
N GLU A 133 -23.98 -4.92 17.32
CA GLU A 133 -22.94 -4.26 18.10
C GLU A 133 -21.56 -4.23 17.39
N MET A 134 -21.49 -4.71 16.14
CA MET A 134 -20.23 -4.97 15.45
C MET A 134 -20.10 -4.20 14.12
N ASP A 135 -19.16 -3.24 14.07
CA ASP A 135 -18.77 -2.51 12.85
C ASP A 135 -17.66 -3.23 12.05
N ALA A 136 -17.27 -4.44 12.47
CA ALA A 136 -16.09 -5.10 11.92
C ALA A 136 -16.26 -5.51 10.45
N LEU A 137 -17.46 -5.91 10.01
CA LEU A 137 -17.72 -6.27 8.60
C LEU A 137 -17.60 -5.06 7.65
N ASP A 138 -17.92 -3.87 8.15
CA ASP A 138 -17.80 -2.60 7.41
C ASP A 138 -16.35 -2.25 7.06
N ARG A 139 -15.40 -2.86 7.77
CA ARG A 139 -13.95 -2.71 7.56
C ARG A 139 -13.37 -3.78 6.64
N LEU A 140 -14.15 -4.76 6.18
CA LEU A 140 -13.64 -5.88 5.38
C LEU A 140 -13.85 -5.67 3.87
N PRO A 141 -12.75 -5.52 3.11
CA PRO A 141 -12.80 -5.62 1.66
C PRO A 141 -12.67 -7.08 1.20
N THR A 142 -12.87 -7.32 -0.11
CA THR A 142 -12.62 -8.61 -0.74
C THR A 142 -11.16 -9.08 -0.57
N GLY A 143 -10.99 -10.39 -0.39
CA GLY A 143 -9.70 -11.09 -0.42
C GLY A 143 -8.99 -11.22 0.92
N VAL A 144 -9.55 -10.66 2.01
CA VAL A 144 -9.08 -10.88 3.38
C VAL A 144 -9.39 -12.32 3.80
N VAL A 145 -8.41 -13.03 4.37
CA VAL A 145 -8.66 -14.34 5.00
C VAL A 145 -9.07 -14.11 6.46
N ALA A 146 -10.24 -14.60 6.84
CA ALA A 146 -10.81 -14.40 8.17
C ALA A 146 -11.21 -15.71 8.84
N CYS A 147 -11.19 -15.69 10.17
CA CYS A 147 -11.68 -16.75 11.03
C CYS A 147 -12.85 -16.19 11.85
N LEU A 148 -14.05 -16.71 11.61
CA LEU A 148 -15.30 -16.16 12.15
C LEU A 148 -15.93 -17.13 13.12
N ARG A 149 -16.30 -16.64 14.31
CA ARG A 149 -17.16 -17.35 15.26
C ARG A 149 -18.59 -16.88 15.06
N GLY A 150 -19.52 -17.82 15.02
CA GLY A 150 -20.94 -17.51 14.84
C GLY A 150 -21.79 -18.75 14.65
N PHE A 151 -22.98 -18.55 14.09
CA PHE A 151 -23.92 -19.64 13.81
C PHE A 151 -24.84 -19.27 12.64
N GLU A 152 -25.43 -20.29 12.03
CA GLU A 152 -26.52 -20.13 11.06
C GLU A 152 -27.87 -20.23 11.79
N PRO A 153 -28.69 -19.17 11.82
CA PRO A 153 -29.98 -19.20 12.49
C PRO A 153 -31.05 -19.95 11.68
N ALA A 154 -31.89 -20.76 12.34
CA ALA A 154 -33.00 -21.47 11.68
C ALA A 154 -34.02 -20.56 10.96
N ARG A 155 -34.07 -19.28 11.34
CA ARG A 155 -35.00 -18.30 10.75
C ARG A 155 -34.52 -17.72 9.42
N SER A 156 -33.23 -17.87 9.09
CA SER A 156 -32.62 -17.35 7.87
C SER A 156 -31.50 -18.28 7.40
N GLU A 157 -31.88 -19.47 6.94
CA GLU A 157 -30.96 -20.42 6.29
C GLU A 157 -30.20 -19.75 5.12
N GLY A 158 -28.92 -20.08 4.98
CA GLY A 158 -28.00 -19.45 4.03
C GLY A 158 -27.29 -18.20 4.54
N THR A 159 -27.54 -17.79 5.79
CA THR A 159 -26.87 -16.66 6.45
C THR A 159 -26.09 -17.11 7.68
N PHE A 160 -24.92 -16.52 7.90
CA PHE A 160 -24.10 -16.76 9.08
C PHE A 160 -24.04 -15.49 9.93
N THR A 161 -24.59 -15.55 11.14
CA THR A 161 -24.53 -14.45 12.09
C THR A 161 -23.16 -14.43 12.76
N VAL A 162 -22.38 -13.40 12.48
CA VAL A 162 -21.01 -13.25 13.00
C VAL A 162 -21.05 -12.63 14.40
N LEU A 163 -20.45 -13.35 15.35
CA LEU A 163 -20.35 -12.93 16.76
C LEU A 163 -18.96 -12.40 17.11
N GLU A 164 -17.90 -12.99 16.56
CA GLU A 164 -16.52 -12.51 16.73
C GLU A 164 -15.66 -12.84 15.50
N LEU A 165 -14.60 -12.06 15.29
CA LEU A 165 -13.63 -12.25 14.22
C LEU A 165 -12.20 -12.36 14.74
N ALA A 166 -11.40 -13.16 14.04
CA ALA A 166 -9.96 -13.23 14.17
C ALA A 166 -9.31 -13.22 12.78
N PHE A 167 -8.08 -12.71 12.71
CA PHE A 167 -7.26 -12.75 11.49
C PHE A 167 -5.90 -13.36 11.79
N LEU A 168 -5.00 -13.35 10.81
CA LEU A 168 -3.62 -13.84 10.98
C LEU A 168 -2.91 -13.19 12.18
N GLU A 169 -3.17 -11.90 12.41
CA GLU A 169 -2.65 -11.09 13.52
C GLU A 169 -1.15 -11.29 13.75
N PRO A 170 -0.31 -11.08 12.72
CA PRO A 170 1.13 -11.29 12.81
C PRO A 170 1.73 -10.40 13.90
N GLN A 171 2.68 -10.95 14.63
CA GLN A 171 3.36 -10.30 15.74
C GLN A 171 4.82 -10.02 15.38
N PRO A 172 5.40 -8.90 15.85
CA PRO A 172 6.81 -8.63 15.62
C PRO A 172 7.69 -9.68 16.32
N ILE A 173 8.77 -10.12 15.66
CA ILE A 173 9.74 -11.07 16.24
C ILE A 173 10.37 -10.52 17.52
N ARG A 174 10.49 -9.20 17.63
CA ARG A 174 11.05 -8.50 18.78
C ARG A 174 10.21 -7.26 19.11
N PRO A 175 10.14 -6.82 20.38
CA PRO A 175 9.45 -5.58 20.73
C PRO A 175 10.01 -4.37 19.97
N ILE A 176 9.12 -3.54 19.41
CA ILE A 176 9.52 -2.34 18.66
C ILE A 176 9.69 -1.19 19.65
N THR A 177 10.93 -0.98 20.10
CA THR A 177 11.26 0.06 21.10
C THR A 177 11.67 1.38 20.44
N ALA A 178 11.30 2.50 21.07
CA ALA A 178 11.79 3.84 20.75
C ALA A 178 12.51 4.42 21.97
N ALA A 179 13.56 5.22 21.74
CA ALA A 179 14.19 5.98 22.81
C ALA A 179 13.19 6.99 23.40
N ALA A 180 13.11 7.06 24.73
CA ALA A 180 12.24 8.03 25.40
C ALA A 180 12.81 9.44 25.19
N VAL A 181 11.99 10.33 24.65
CA VAL A 181 12.37 11.73 24.43
C VAL A 181 11.24 12.64 24.87
N ASP A 182 11.60 13.73 25.54
CA ASP A 182 10.67 14.82 25.82
C ASP A 182 10.41 15.59 24.51
N LEU A 183 9.27 15.32 23.89
CA LEU A 183 8.83 15.95 22.64
C LEU A 183 8.75 17.48 22.76
N ALA A 184 8.52 18.04 23.96
CA ALA A 184 8.45 19.49 24.15
C ALA A 184 9.84 20.16 24.05
N SER A 185 10.90 19.41 24.34
CA SER A 185 12.29 19.89 24.26
C SER A 185 12.93 19.73 22.87
N CYS A 186 12.26 19.00 21.97
CA CYS A 186 12.80 18.68 20.66
C CYS A 186 12.74 19.87 19.69
N PRO A 187 13.81 20.17 18.94
CA PRO A 187 13.77 21.24 17.94
C PRO A 187 12.73 20.91 16.86
N PRO A 188 11.98 21.90 16.34
CA PRO A 188 10.91 21.67 15.37
C PRO A 188 11.43 21.11 14.05
N LEU A 189 12.67 21.45 13.68
CA LEU A 189 13.37 20.92 12.52
C LEU A 189 14.59 20.09 12.96
N PRO A 190 15.04 19.14 12.13
CA PRO A 190 16.28 18.43 12.38
C PRO A 190 17.45 19.42 12.52
N ASN A 191 18.23 19.27 13.58
CA ASN A 191 19.39 20.11 13.88
C ASN A 191 20.71 19.48 13.40
N GLY A 192 20.64 18.48 12.52
CA GLY A 192 21.79 17.71 12.03
C GLY A 192 22.32 16.64 13.00
N SER A 193 21.75 16.53 14.21
CA SER A 193 21.97 15.39 15.10
C SER A 193 20.88 14.33 14.91
N GLY A 194 21.22 13.06 15.12
CA GLY A 194 20.31 11.92 14.92
C GLY A 194 20.35 11.32 13.52
N ARG A 195 19.76 10.12 13.37
CA ARG A 195 19.72 9.37 12.11
C ARG A 195 18.35 9.54 11.47
N TRP A 196 18.30 10.31 10.40
CA TRP A 196 17.06 10.71 9.74
C TRP A 196 16.84 9.97 8.43
N VAL A 197 15.60 9.54 8.21
CA VAL A 197 15.12 9.00 6.93
C VAL A 197 14.04 9.93 6.39
N GLY A 198 14.11 10.26 5.10
CA GLY A 198 13.09 11.06 4.42
C GLY A 198 12.16 10.20 3.60
N PHE A 199 10.89 10.58 3.53
CA PHE A 199 9.88 9.97 2.68
C PHE A 199 9.18 11.06 1.87
N VAL A 200 9.14 10.89 0.56
CA VAL A 200 8.37 11.72 -0.36
C VAL A 200 7.62 10.81 -1.32
N SER A 201 6.46 11.22 -1.80
CA SER A 201 5.64 10.46 -2.74
C SER A 201 4.96 11.43 -3.71
N GLY A 202 4.57 10.98 -4.90
CA GLY A 202 3.84 11.85 -5.83
C GLY A 202 4.67 13.07 -6.23
N LEU A 203 5.94 12.88 -6.63
CA LEU A 203 6.79 13.98 -7.08
C LEU A 203 6.18 14.67 -8.31
N GLY A 204 5.46 13.92 -9.15
CA GLY A 204 4.61 14.46 -10.21
C GLY A 204 5.35 15.29 -11.26
N PHE A 205 6.57 14.91 -11.64
CA PHE A 205 7.27 15.56 -12.76
C PHE A 205 6.39 15.49 -14.01
N ALA A 206 6.21 16.63 -14.68
CA ALA A 206 5.36 16.76 -15.87
C ALA A 206 6.03 17.67 -16.89
N ALA A 207 6.01 17.26 -18.16
CA ALA A 207 6.63 17.99 -19.26
C ALA A 207 5.82 19.23 -19.69
N SER A 208 4.48 19.17 -19.64
CA SER A 208 3.61 20.27 -20.06
C SER A 208 3.24 21.17 -18.88
N ALA A 209 3.65 22.45 -18.98
CA ALA A 209 3.27 23.52 -18.07
C ALA A 209 1.81 23.99 -18.25
N GLU A 210 1.06 23.48 -19.25
CA GLU A 210 -0.30 23.97 -19.56
C GLU A 210 -1.34 23.62 -18.48
N MET A 211 -1.04 22.73 -17.53
CA MET A 211 -1.88 22.50 -16.34
C MET A 211 -1.80 23.62 -15.29
N ALA A 212 -0.88 24.57 -15.42
CA ALA A 212 -0.82 25.74 -14.53
C ALA A 212 -2.12 26.56 -14.59
N ASN A 213 -2.83 26.60 -15.72
CA ASN A 213 -4.03 27.42 -15.87
C ASN A 213 -5.32 26.79 -15.29
N ASN A 214 -5.32 25.50 -14.92
CA ASN A 214 -6.50 24.79 -14.37
C ASN A 214 -6.45 24.58 -12.84
N GLY A 215 -5.55 25.30 -12.13
CA GLY A 215 -5.70 25.54 -10.70
C GLY A 215 -5.13 24.52 -9.72
N SER A 216 -4.54 23.39 -10.13
CA SER A 216 -4.14 22.33 -9.18
C SER A 216 -2.66 22.24 -8.80
N CYS A 217 -1.74 22.99 -9.43
CA CYS A 217 -0.30 22.86 -9.14
C CYS A 217 0.53 24.16 -9.32
N HIS A 218 -0.05 25.32 -8.97
CA HIS A 218 0.70 26.58 -8.93
C HIS A 218 1.89 26.44 -7.97
N GLY A 219 3.10 26.66 -8.48
CA GLY A 219 4.34 26.61 -7.69
C GLY A 219 5.00 25.24 -7.54
N HIS A 220 4.46 24.16 -8.13
CA HIS A 220 5.07 22.82 -8.06
C HIS A 220 6.54 22.75 -8.52
N PRO A 221 6.95 23.37 -9.65
CA PRO A 221 8.37 23.41 -10.03
C PRO A 221 9.27 24.10 -8.99
N LEU A 222 8.75 25.15 -8.34
CA LEU A 222 9.46 25.84 -7.26
C LEU A 222 9.57 24.95 -6.02
N ALA A 223 8.49 24.26 -5.63
CA ALA A 223 8.52 23.29 -4.53
C ALA A 223 9.55 22.18 -4.75
N LEU A 224 9.63 21.61 -5.97
CA LEU A 224 10.64 20.60 -6.31
C LEU A 224 12.06 21.15 -6.21
N ARG A 225 12.27 22.42 -6.61
CA ARG A 225 13.57 23.08 -6.48
C ARG A 225 13.95 23.27 -5.01
N LEU A 226 13.02 23.77 -4.18
CA LEU A 226 13.21 23.96 -2.75
C LEU A 226 13.49 22.63 -2.03
N LEU A 227 12.78 21.57 -2.41
CA LEU A 227 13.03 20.21 -1.90
C LEU A 227 14.46 19.77 -2.23
N GLY A 228 14.89 19.90 -3.49
CA GLY A 228 16.26 19.58 -3.89
C GLY A 228 17.31 20.40 -3.15
N ASP A 229 17.11 21.72 -3.00
CA ASP A 229 18.01 22.62 -2.29
C ASP A 229 18.10 22.28 -0.78
N TRP A 230 16.98 21.85 -0.18
CA TRP A 230 16.95 21.41 1.22
C TRP A 230 17.65 20.06 1.40
N LEU A 231 17.37 19.08 0.55
CA LEU A 231 18.00 17.75 0.57
C LEU A 231 19.52 17.83 0.41
N ARG A 232 20.04 18.81 -0.35
CA ARG A 232 21.50 19.05 -0.48
C ARG A 232 22.18 19.49 0.81
N LYS A 233 21.42 19.99 1.80
CA LYS A 233 21.95 20.52 3.07
C LYS A 233 21.66 19.60 4.25
N MET A 234 20.76 18.63 4.09
CA MET A 234 20.31 17.76 5.17
C MET A 234 21.14 16.46 5.22
N PRO A 235 21.73 16.08 6.37
CA PRO A 235 22.36 14.77 6.54
C PRO A 235 21.28 13.68 6.72
N LEU A 236 20.78 13.13 5.61
CA LEU A 236 19.89 11.97 5.61
C LEU A 236 20.67 10.67 5.57
N CYS A 237 20.12 9.62 6.17
CA CYS A 237 20.59 8.25 5.98
C CYS A 237 20.08 7.69 4.65
N ARG A 238 18.80 7.91 4.35
CA ARG A 238 18.12 7.44 3.15
C ARG A 238 16.92 8.33 2.82
N LEU A 239 16.65 8.55 1.54
CA LEU A 239 15.42 9.15 1.03
C LEU A 239 14.62 8.07 0.30
N PHE A 240 13.38 7.83 0.71
CA PHE A 240 12.42 7.01 -0.01
C PHE A 240 11.58 7.90 -0.92
N VAL A 241 11.48 7.53 -2.20
CA VAL A 241 10.56 8.11 -3.18
C VAL A 241 9.51 7.06 -3.50
N LEU A 242 8.29 7.26 -3.00
CA LEU A 242 7.21 6.28 -2.93
C LEU A 242 6.22 6.43 -4.10
N GLY A 243 6.69 6.15 -5.31
CA GLY A 243 5.88 6.12 -6.54
C GLY A 243 5.25 7.44 -6.97
N ASP A 244 4.64 7.39 -8.15
CA ASP A 244 4.02 8.51 -8.86
C ASP A 244 5.04 9.65 -9.05
N CYS A 245 6.21 9.26 -9.55
CA CYS A 245 7.33 10.17 -9.77
C CYS A 245 7.04 11.10 -10.95
N ILE A 246 6.34 10.61 -11.98
CA ILE A 246 5.84 11.40 -13.10
C ILE A 246 4.31 11.53 -13.08
N ARG A 247 3.78 12.48 -13.84
CA ARG A 247 2.33 12.67 -14.02
C ARG A 247 1.95 12.56 -15.50
N SER A 248 0.84 11.89 -15.79
CA SER A 248 0.25 11.91 -17.13
C SER A 248 -0.34 13.30 -17.45
N SER A 249 -0.26 13.73 -18.72
CA SER A 249 -0.81 15.00 -19.19
C SER A 249 -2.34 14.97 -19.41
N SER A 250 -2.97 13.79 -19.34
CA SER A 250 -4.43 13.61 -19.43
C SER A 250 -5.05 13.33 -18.04
N PRO A 251 -5.96 14.20 -17.52
CA PRO A 251 -6.77 13.87 -16.35
C PRO A 251 -7.65 12.67 -16.71
N GLY A 252 -7.60 11.60 -15.92
CA GLY A 252 -8.34 10.35 -16.19
C GLY A 252 -7.52 9.22 -16.81
N GLY A 253 -6.28 9.47 -17.24
CA GLY A 253 -5.42 8.44 -17.86
C GLY A 253 -4.88 7.35 -16.92
N LEU A 254 -5.39 7.26 -15.69
CA LEU A 254 -4.84 6.40 -14.64
C LEU A 254 -5.91 5.56 -13.94
N GLU A 255 -6.94 5.11 -14.65
CA GLU A 255 -7.85 4.07 -14.16
C GLU A 255 -8.64 3.38 -15.28
N THR A 256 -8.48 3.79 -16.52
CA THR A 256 -9.09 3.10 -17.65
C THR A 256 -8.37 1.78 -17.92
N LEU A 257 -8.90 0.70 -17.34
CA LEU A 257 -8.76 -0.68 -17.84
C LEU A 257 -8.70 -0.61 -19.36
N GLY A 258 -7.56 -0.99 -19.98
CA GLY A 258 -7.13 -0.66 -21.36
C GLY A 258 -8.08 -1.04 -22.52
N VAL A 259 -9.31 -0.56 -22.47
CA VAL A 259 -10.45 -0.84 -23.34
C VAL A 259 -10.75 0.38 -24.20
N ILE A 260 -10.32 1.60 -23.81
CA ILE A 260 -10.48 2.80 -24.63
C ILE A 260 -9.29 2.90 -25.59
N PRO A 261 -9.47 2.72 -26.91
CA PRO A 261 -8.42 2.96 -27.87
C PRO A 261 -8.21 4.48 -27.94
N SER A 262 -7.12 4.98 -27.37
CA SER A 262 -6.73 6.37 -27.57
C SER A 262 -6.35 6.61 -29.03
N ALA A 263 -6.75 7.75 -29.59
CA ALA A 263 -6.43 8.09 -30.97
C ALA A 263 -4.92 8.10 -31.19
N ARG A 264 -4.44 7.62 -32.35
CA ARG A 264 -2.99 7.51 -32.66
C ARG A 264 -2.19 8.82 -32.53
N PHE A 265 -2.86 9.98 -32.57
CA PHE A 265 -2.23 11.28 -32.38
C PHE A 265 -2.12 11.70 -30.90
N THR A 266 -3.04 11.26 -30.03
CA THR A 266 -2.99 11.55 -28.59
C THR A 266 -1.94 10.70 -27.90
N SER A 267 -1.86 9.41 -28.25
CA SER A 267 -0.81 8.48 -27.76
C SER A 267 0.62 8.98 -28.03
N ARG A 268 0.90 9.53 -29.22
CA ARG A 268 2.22 10.09 -29.54
C ARG A 268 2.63 11.28 -28.67
N LYS A 269 1.66 12.09 -28.22
CA LYS A 269 1.92 13.24 -27.33
C LYS A 269 2.16 12.75 -25.89
N GLU A 270 1.35 11.82 -25.42
CA GLU A 270 1.49 11.20 -24.09
C GLU A 270 2.84 10.48 -23.92
N ASP A 271 3.30 9.77 -24.96
CA ASP A 271 4.62 9.12 -25.00
C ASP A 271 5.75 10.15 -24.86
N ALA A 272 5.67 11.27 -25.60
CA ALA A 272 6.67 12.33 -25.55
C ALA A 272 6.71 13.03 -24.18
N ASP A 273 5.54 13.27 -23.57
CA ASP A 273 5.44 13.89 -22.25
C ASP A 273 6.01 12.99 -21.15
N SER A 274 5.75 11.68 -21.22
CA SER A 274 6.27 10.71 -20.25
C SER A 274 7.79 10.61 -20.31
N VAL A 275 8.37 10.58 -21.53
CA VAL A 275 9.83 10.58 -21.73
C VAL A 275 10.47 11.85 -21.17
N MET A 276 9.89 13.02 -21.45
CA MET A 276 10.41 14.30 -20.93
C MET A 276 10.31 14.36 -19.39
N SER A 277 9.22 13.89 -18.82
CA SER A 277 9.01 13.85 -17.37
C SER A 277 10.03 12.94 -16.66
N MET A 278 10.31 11.76 -17.24
CA MET A 278 11.38 10.88 -16.74
C MET A 278 12.76 11.52 -16.86
N ALA A 279 13.03 12.25 -17.94
CA ALA A 279 14.29 12.98 -18.10
C ALA A 279 14.46 14.10 -17.04
N MET A 280 13.37 14.77 -16.65
CA MET A 280 13.38 15.76 -15.57
C MET A 280 13.62 15.12 -14.20
N LEU A 281 13.00 13.97 -13.93
CA LEU A 281 13.24 13.18 -12.72
C LEU A 281 14.71 12.74 -12.62
N ASP A 282 15.28 12.18 -13.70
CA ASP A 282 16.69 11.78 -13.75
C ASP A 282 17.62 12.99 -13.56
N ALA A 283 17.31 14.13 -14.19
CA ALA A 283 18.07 15.36 -13.97
C ALA A 283 18.05 15.79 -12.49
N TRP A 284 16.88 15.81 -11.86
CA TRP A 284 16.73 16.19 -10.45
C TRP A 284 17.48 15.24 -9.51
N LEU A 285 17.32 13.92 -9.69
CA LEU A 285 18.05 12.90 -8.92
C LEU A 285 19.57 13.06 -9.10
N SER A 286 20.03 13.34 -10.31
CA SER A 286 21.45 13.53 -10.61
C SER A 286 22.07 14.74 -9.91
N GLU A 287 21.27 15.71 -9.45
CA GLU A 287 21.74 16.89 -8.72
C GLU A 287 21.76 16.72 -7.19
N LEU A 288 21.26 15.61 -6.65
CA LEU A 288 21.28 15.32 -5.21
C LEU A 288 22.68 14.85 -4.77
N PRO A 289 23.05 14.98 -3.48
CA PRO A 289 24.32 14.51 -2.97
C PRO A 289 24.24 13.00 -2.71
N LEU A 290 24.12 12.21 -3.77
CA LEU A 290 24.05 10.75 -3.67
C LEU A 290 25.45 10.14 -3.49
N GLY A 291 25.51 8.97 -2.84
CA GLY A 291 26.76 8.25 -2.62
C GLY A 291 27.46 8.61 -1.30
N GLY A 292 28.46 7.80 -0.91
CA GLY A 292 29.37 8.14 0.19
C GLY A 292 28.98 7.67 1.59
N GLY A 293 28.08 6.69 1.72
CA GLY A 293 27.78 5.93 2.95
C GLY A 293 28.28 6.54 4.26
N GLY A 294 27.55 7.51 4.82
CA GLY A 294 27.80 8.11 6.14
C GLY A 294 29.07 8.97 6.29
N GLU A 295 30.20 8.58 5.70
CA GLU A 295 31.51 9.21 5.90
C GLU A 295 31.85 10.27 4.83
N GLY A 296 31.21 10.22 3.66
CA GLY A 296 31.40 11.16 2.54
C GLY A 296 30.34 12.28 2.43
N GLY A 297 29.38 12.36 3.35
CA GLY A 297 28.39 13.44 3.42
C GLY A 297 27.20 13.35 2.45
N GLY A 298 26.95 12.20 1.82
CA GLY A 298 25.78 11.95 0.95
C GLY A 298 24.86 10.83 1.44
N PHE A 299 23.72 10.63 0.76
CA PHE A 299 22.68 9.66 1.13
C PHE A 299 22.26 8.76 -0.04
N SER A 300 21.60 7.64 0.27
CA SER A 300 20.99 6.77 -0.75
C SER A 300 19.53 7.14 -1.02
N VAL A 301 19.10 7.08 -2.27
CA VAL A 301 17.68 7.15 -2.67
C VAL A 301 17.15 5.74 -2.91
N GLU A 302 16.05 5.40 -2.28
CA GLU A 302 15.27 4.19 -2.57
C GLU A 302 13.99 4.58 -3.30
N LEU A 303 13.94 4.22 -4.58
CA LEU A 303 12.91 4.63 -5.53
C LEU A 303 11.96 3.46 -5.80
N LEU A 304 10.70 3.62 -5.41
CA LEU A 304 9.62 2.68 -5.67
C LEU A 304 8.78 3.21 -6.84
N PRO A 305 8.30 2.34 -7.75
CA PRO A 305 7.36 2.75 -8.78
C PRO A 305 5.94 2.93 -8.23
N GLY A 306 5.18 3.86 -8.82
CA GLY A 306 3.75 4.04 -8.62
C GLY A 306 2.94 3.65 -9.85
N VAL A 307 1.66 4.06 -9.90
CA VAL A 307 0.76 3.71 -11.01
C VAL A 307 1.06 4.56 -12.24
N ALA A 308 1.43 5.82 -12.05
CA ALA A 308 1.73 6.77 -13.13
C ALA A 308 3.12 6.58 -13.76
N ASP A 309 3.94 5.71 -13.18
CA ASP A 309 5.33 5.54 -13.57
C ASP A 309 5.53 4.54 -14.72
N CYS A 310 6.65 4.64 -15.43
CA CYS A 310 6.96 3.82 -16.60
C CYS A 310 7.36 2.36 -16.25
N VAL A 311 6.49 1.64 -15.56
CA VAL A 311 6.59 0.21 -15.22
C VAL A 311 5.24 -0.49 -15.42
N SER A 312 5.21 -1.81 -15.21
CA SER A 312 3.93 -2.54 -15.15
C SER A 312 3.10 -2.13 -13.93
N GLN A 313 1.78 -2.16 -14.07
CA GLN A 313 0.83 -1.91 -12.97
C GLN A 313 0.56 -3.17 -12.11
N PHE A 314 1.03 -4.36 -12.52
CA PHE A 314 0.84 -5.57 -11.72
C PHE A 314 1.60 -5.50 -10.40
N LEU A 315 0.93 -5.80 -9.29
CA LEU A 315 1.57 -6.00 -7.99
C LEU A 315 2.13 -7.43 -7.85
N PRO A 316 3.35 -7.58 -7.28
CA PRO A 316 4.29 -6.52 -6.92
C PRO A 316 4.92 -5.83 -8.15
N GLN A 317 4.88 -4.49 -8.21
CA GLN A 317 5.45 -3.76 -9.34
C GLN A 317 6.98 -3.91 -9.34
N GLN A 318 7.54 -4.21 -10.51
CA GLN A 318 8.97 -4.44 -10.67
C GLN A 318 9.76 -3.11 -10.74
N PRO A 319 11.05 -3.10 -10.35
CA PRO A 319 11.86 -1.89 -10.34
C PRO A 319 11.95 -1.20 -11.71
N PHE A 320 12.22 0.11 -11.68
CA PHE A 320 12.53 0.87 -12.88
C PHE A 320 13.77 0.32 -13.58
N HIS A 321 13.72 0.28 -14.90
CA HIS A 321 14.88 -0.11 -15.69
C HIS A 321 15.97 0.98 -15.60
N PRO A 322 17.26 0.62 -15.40
CA PRO A 322 18.34 1.59 -15.28
C PRO A 322 18.48 2.55 -16.48
N LEU A 323 18.07 2.14 -17.69
CA LEU A 323 18.09 3.01 -18.87
C LEU A 323 17.25 4.28 -18.74
N LEU A 324 16.33 4.34 -17.77
CA LEU A 324 15.53 5.52 -17.48
C LEU A 324 16.32 6.60 -16.73
N PHE A 325 17.50 6.29 -16.19
CA PHE A 325 18.31 7.22 -15.37
C PHE A 325 19.76 7.40 -15.87
N PRO A 326 19.98 7.76 -17.14
CA PRO A 326 21.33 7.86 -17.71
C PRO A 326 22.23 8.88 -16.99
N ARG A 327 21.71 10.02 -16.53
CA ARG A 327 22.50 11.06 -15.83
C ARG A 327 22.85 10.62 -14.41
N THR A 328 21.88 10.10 -13.68
CA THR A 328 22.10 9.66 -12.29
C THR A 328 23.08 8.48 -12.25
N ILE A 329 22.90 7.50 -13.12
CA ILE A 329 23.78 6.32 -13.17
C ILE A 329 25.17 6.67 -13.68
N SER A 330 25.31 7.54 -14.68
CA SER A 330 26.64 7.95 -15.15
C SER A 330 27.42 8.70 -14.07
N ARG A 331 26.74 9.46 -13.20
CA ARG A 331 27.37 10.22 -12.13
C ARG A 331 27.73 9.35 -10.92
N PHE A 332 26.86 8.44 -10.50
CA PHE A 332 26.99 7.72 -9.22
C PHE A 332 27.17 6.21 -9.35
N GLY A 333 27.11 5.67 -10.56
CA GLY A 333 27.12 4.23 -10.83
C GLY A 333 25.77 3.56 -10.55
N GLN A 334 25.75 2.23 -10.69
CA GLN A 334 24.64 1.38 -10.25
C GLN A 334 24.99 0.76 -8.89
N GLY A 335 24.04 0.73 -7.95
CA GLY A 335 24.20 -0.01 -6.70
C GLY A 335 23.63 0.67 -5.46
N GLU A 336 23.81 0.00 -4.33
CA GLU A 336 23.08 0.26 -3.07
C GLU A 336 23.45 1.57 -2.36
N GLY A 337 24.54 2.21 -2.77
CA GLY A 337 25.06 3.44 -2.14
C GLY A 337 24.51 4.75 -2.68
N ALA A 338 23.85 4.74 -3.84
CA ALA A 338 23.37 5.95 -4.52
C ALA A 338 21.87 5.83 -4.85
N LEU A 339 21.50 5.47 -6.08
CA LEU A 339 20.11 5.23 -6.48
C LEU A 339 19.81 3.73 -6.46
N VAL A 340 18.85 3.33 -5.63
CA VAL A 340 18.30 1.98 -5.57
C VAL A 340 16.89 2.01 -6.12
N SER A 341 16.67 1.35 -7.26
CA SER A 341 15.30 1.10 -7.70
C SER A 341 14.81 -0.21 -7.09
N SER A 342 13.75 -0.12 -6.29
CA SER A 342 13.14 -1.24 -5.58
C SER A 342 11.78 -1.59 -6.18
N THR A 343 11.24 -2.76 -5.82
CA THR A 343 9.87 -3.15 -6.13
C THR A 343 8.86 -2.30 -5.36
N ASN A 344 7.58 -2.33 -5.75
CA ASN A 344 6.48 -1.87 -4.91
C ASN A 344 5.52 -3.04 -4.62
N PRO A 345 5.35 -3.48 -3.35
CA PRO A 345 6.02 -3.01 -2.13
C PRO A 345 7.52 -3.32 -2.06
N CYS A 346 8.23 -2.72 -1.09
CA CYS A 346 9.59 -3.14 -0.70
C CYS A 346 9.78 -3.26 0.81
N PHE A 347 10.68 -4.16 1.20
CA PHE A 347 11.27 -4.20 2.54
C PHE A 347 12.69 -3.62 2.50
N SER A 348 13.00 -2.75 3.45
CA SER A 348 14.28 -2.07 3.52
C SER A 348 14.76 -1.96 4.97
N GLU A 349 16.00 -2.39 5.24
CA GLU A 349 16.62 -2.21 6.54
C GLU A 349 17.47 -0.93 6.55
N VAL A 350 17.21 -0.04 7.50
CA VAL A 350 17.99 1.18 7.73
C VAL A 350 18.37 1.27 9.20
N HIS A 351 19.66 1.15 9.51
CA HIS A 351 20.19 1.18 10.88
C HIS A 351 19.38 0.29 11.86
N SER A 352 19.19 -0.99 11.49
CA SER A 352 18.47 -1.98 12.29
C SER A 352 16.99 -1.68 12.52
N ARG A 353 16.37 -0.84 11.69
CA ARG A 353 14.92 -0.69 11.56
C ARG A 353 14.46 -1.31 10.26
N ARG A 354 13.49 -2.21 10.34
CA ARG A 354 12.85 -2.83 9.17
C ARG A 354 11.66 -1.98 8.73
N ILE A 355 11.75 -1.43 7.53
CA ILE A 355 10.75 -0.56 6.93
C ILE A 355 10.04 -1.32 5.82
N LEU A 356 8.71 -1.42 5.90
CA LEU A 356 7.84 -1.80 4.79
C LEU A 356 7.37 -0.50 4.12
N ALA A 357 7.66 -0.33 2.83
CA ALA A 357 7.24 0.83 2.07
C ALA A 357 6.36 0.41 0.88
N THR A 358 5.26 1.13 0.67
CA THR A 358 4.40 1.00 -0.52
C THR A 358 4.21 2.36 -1.18
N SER A 359 3.90 2.36 -2.47
CA SER A 359 3.48 3.58 -3.19
C SER A 359 2.02 3.97 -2.93
N GLY A 360 1.34 3.30 -1.98
CA GLY A 360 0.04 3.71 -1.45
C GLY A 360 -1.20 3.07 -2.07
N GLN A 361 -1.08 2.42 -3.24
CA GLN A 361 -2.24 1.87 -3.95
C GLN A 361 -3.05 0.91 -3.09
N ASN A 362 -2.36 0.05 -2.34
CA ASN A 362 -2.98 -0.92 -1.43
C ASN A 362 -3.84 -0.26 -0.34
N VAL A 363 -3.36 0.84 0.26
CA VAL A 363 -4.09 1.55 1.32
C VAL A 363 -5.27 2.30 0.73
N THR A 364 -5.06 3.01 -0.38
CA THR A 364 -6.12 3.75 -1.07
C THR A 364 -7.23 2.82 -1.55
N ASP A 365 -6.88 1.65 -2.07
CA ASP A 365 -7.86 0.69 -2.55
C ASP A 365 -8.69 0.06 -1.41
N VAL A 366 -8.04 -0.32 -0.29
CA VAL A 366 -8.77 -0.74 0.92
C VAL A 366 -9.73 0.35 1.41
N HIS A 367 -9.31 1.61 1.40
CA HIS A 367 -10.18 2.72 1.77
C HIS A 367 -11.40 2.84 0.83
N LYS A 368 -11.24 2.62 -0.48
CA LYS A 368 -12.36 2.60 -1.44
C LYS A 368 -13.37 1.48 -1.13
N TYR A 369 -12.91 0.31 -0.73
CA TYR A 369 -13.73 -0.90 -0.54
C TYR A 369 -14.08 -1.23 0.92
N THR A 370 -14.02 -0.22 1.80
CA THR A 370 -14.50 -0.29 3.18
C THR A 370 -15.45 0.87 3.45
N ILE A 371 -16.39 0.71 4.38
CA ILE A 371 -17.41 1.72 4.72
C ILE A 371 -16.90 2.69 5.81
N VAL A 372 -16.04 2.21 6.71
CA VAL A 372 -15.48 3.00 7.82
C VAL A 372 -13.94 2.93 7.88
N GLY A 373 -13.33 3.79 8.69
CA GLY A 373 -11.87 3.84 8.94
C GLY A 373 -11.09 4.83 8.07
N ASP A 374 -10.14 5.55 8.67
CA ASP A 374 -9.26 6.47 7.93
C ASP A 374 -8.04 5.75 7.31
N THR A 375 -7.13 6.53 6.71
CA THR A 375 -5.88 6.01 6.12
C THR A 375 -5.06 5.16 7.09
N LEU A 376 -4.89 5.61 8.34
CA LEU A 376 -4.09 4.88 9.32
C LEU A 376 -4.82 3.63 9.83
N ASP A 377 -6.15 3.69 9.92
CA ASP A 377 -6.98 2.50 10.22
C ASP A 377 -6.88 1.44 9.11
N CYS A 378 -6.84 1.84 7.85
CA CYS A 378 -6.61 0.93 6.72
C CYS A 378 -5.21 0.30 6.79
N MET A 379 -4.17 1.10 7.04
CA MET A 379 -2.80 0.61 7.22
C MET A 379 -2.68 -0.37 8.39
N GLU A 380 -3.35 -0.09 9.51
CA GLU A 380 -3.39 -0.97 10.67
C GLU A 380 -4.12 -2.28 10.38
N SER A 381 -5.24 -2.21 9.65
CA SER A 381 -6.01 -3.37 9.23
C SER A 381 -5.19 -4.30 8.34
N LEU A 382 -4.41 -3.77 7.39
CA LEU A 382 -3.48 -4.56 6.57
C LEU A 382 -2.47 -5.36 7.41
N LEU A 383 -1.98 -4.78 8.51
CA LEU A 383 -1.10 -5.48 9.45
C LEU A 383 -1.86 -6.57 10.20
N HIS A 384 -3.09 -6.32 10.67
CA HIS A 384 -3.90 -7.33 11.38
C HIS A 384 -4.31 -8.49 10.47
N TRP A 385 -4.69 -8.21 9.23
CA TRP A 385 -4.99 -9.22 8.23
C TRP A 385 -3.75 -10.02 7.81
N GLY A 386 -2.55 -9.49 8.04
CA GLY A 386 -1.30 -10.10 7.59
C GLY A 386 -1.20 -10.14 6.08
N HIS A 387 -1.69 -9.10 5.39
CA HIS A 387 -1.69 -9.07 3.93
C HIS A 387 -1.43 -7.65 3.43
N ILE A 388 -0.46 -7.47 2.51
CA ILE A 388 -0.07 -6.13 2.01
C ILE A 388 -1.13 -5.52 1.11
N ALA A 389 -1.75 -6.31 0.22
CA ALA A 389 -2.83 -5.87 -0.66
C ALA A 389 -3.88 -7.00 -0.82
N PRO A 390 -4.80 -7.20 0.15
CA PRO A 390 -5.77 -8.30 0.11
C PRO A 390 -6.72 -8.19 -1.10
N THR A 391 -6.96 -6.97 -1.58
CA THR A 391 -7.85 -6.68 -2.70
C THR A 391 -7.26 -7.03 -4.06
N CYS A 392 -5.98 -7.39 -4.14
CA CYS A 392 -5.45 -8.09 -5.31
C CYS A 392 -6.04 -9.50 -5.38
N PRO A 393 -6.29 -10.06 -6.58
CA PRO A 393 -6.28 -9.43 -7.90
C PRO A 393 -7.62 -8.78 -8.29
N ASP A 394 -8.60 -8.71 -7.38
CA ASP A 394 -9.99 -8.35 -7.67
C ASP A 394 -10.17 -6.91 -8.14
N THR A 395 -9.48 -5.96 -7.50
CA THR A 395 -9.58 -4.51 -7.78
C THR A 395 -8.22 -3.91 -8.13
N LEU A 396 -7.15 -4.39 -7.49
CA LEU A 396 -5.77 -4.08 -7.86
C LEU A 396 -5.18 -5.18 -8.72
N PHE A 397 -4.55 -4.81 -9.84
CA PHE A 397 -3.88 -5.77 -10.73
C PHE A 397 -2.74 -6.49 -10.03
N ALA A 398 -2.65 -7.81 -10.22
CA ALA A 398 -1.56 -8.61 -9.66
C ALA A 398 -1.08 -9.67 -10.66
N TYR A 399 0.13 -10.19 -10.44
CA TYR A 399 0.60 -11.35 -11.18
C TYR A 399 -0.25 -12.59 -10.84
N PRO A 400 -0.67 -13.41 -11.83
CA PRO A 400 -1.48 -14.61 -11.60
C PRO A 400 -0.62 -15.79 -11.10
N LEU A 401 -0.02 -15.60 -9.92
CA LEU A 401 0.81 -16.60 -9.23
C LEU A 401 -0.05 -17.77 -8.76
N LYS A 402 0.45 -19.00 -8.96
CA LYS A 402 -0.32 -20.23 -8.69
C LYS A 402 -0.10 -20.79 -7.29
N ASP A 403 1.15 -20.87 -6.88
CA ASP A 403 1.55 -21.71 -5.74
C ASP A 403 1.75 -20.93 -4.44
N THR A 404 1.77 -19.59 -4.53
CA THR A 404 2.05 -18.70 -3.40
C THR A 404 1.49 -17.31 -3.66
N ASP A 405 1.15 -16.60 -2.60
CA ASP A 405 0.92 -15.16 -2.64
C ASP A 405 2.09 -14.42 -1.94
N SER A 406 2.91 -13.74 -2.74
CA SER A 406 4.04 -12.96 -2.23
C SER A 406 3.65 -11.77 -1.34
N LEU A 407 2.39 -11.34 -1.37
CA LEU A 407 1.87 -10.21 -0.59
C LEU A 407 1.28 -10.62 0.77
N LEU A 408 1.14 -11.93 1.03
CA LEU A 408 0.68 -12.47 2.31
C LEU A 408 1.86 -12.61 3.29
N PHE A 409 1.70 -12.15 4.53
CA PHE A 409 2.75 -12.28 5.54
C PHE A 409 3.00 -13.75 5.87
N THR A 410 4.28 -14.09 6.00
CA THR A 410 4.72 -15.35 6.58
C THR A 410 4.57 -15.26 8.08
N VAL A 411 3.80 -16.16 8.69
CA VAL A 411 3.52 -16.16 10.12
C VAL A 411 3.85 -17.52 10.70
N ASP A 412 4.64 -17.56 11.77
CA ASP A 412 4.85 -18.79 12.53
C ASP A 412 3.50 -19.21 13.15
N PRO A 413 2.95 -20.39 12.80
CA PRO A 413 1.58 -20.68 13.18
C PRO A 413 1.43 -20.96 14.69
N LYS A 414 2.51 -21.20 15.45
CA LYS A 414 2.44 -21.44 16.90
C LYS A 414 2.48 -20.12 17.68
N THR A 415 3.44 -19.27 17.33
CA THR A 415 3.77 -18.06 18.09
C THR A 415 3.09 -16.82 17.55
N GLY A 416 2.66 -16.83 16.29
CA GLY A 416 2.21 -15.64 15.57
C GLY A 416 3.36 -14.72 15.15
N ALA A 417 4.61 -15.03 15.49
CA ALA A 417 5.75 -14.21 15.12
C ALA A 417 5.93 -14.21 13.59
N SER A 418 6.16 -13.03 13.02
CA SER A 418 6.30 -12.86 11.58
C SER A 418 7.58 -12.09 11.27
N PRO A 419 8.48 -12.63 10.42
CA PRO A 419 9.60 -11.86 9.90
C PRO A 419 9.13 -10.67 9.05
N ASP A 420 7.90 -10.72 8.55
CA ASP A 420 7.33 -9.70 7.68
C ASP A 420 6.73 -8.52 8.43
N TYR A 421 6.46 -8.66 9.73
CA TYR A 421 5.96 -7.55 10.53
C TYR A 421 7.02 -6.45 10.65
N PRO A 422 6.74 -5.21 10.20
CA PRO A 422 7.74 -4.16 10.12
C PRO A 422 7.89 -3.38 11.44
N ASP A 423 9.04 -2.74 11.64
CA ASP A 423 9.20 -1.71 12.67
C ASP A 423 8.44 -0.42 12.27
N VAL A 424 8.42 -0.12 10.97
CA VAL A 424 7.77 1.04 10.35
C VAL A 424 7.06 0.62 9.06
N PHE A 425 5.77 0.95 8.93
CA PHE A 425 5.01 0.78 7.69
C PHE A 425 4.69 2.15 7.10
N VAL A 426 5.15 2.39 5.88
CA VAL A 426 5.00 3.67 5.16
C VAL A 426 4.17 3.47 3.90
N ALA A 427 3.16 4.32 3.72
CA ALA A 427 2.34 4.36 2.52
C ALA A 427 2.48 5.74 1.83
N GLY A 428 2.90 5.72 0.57
CA GLY A 428 2.95 6.92 -0.29
C GLY A 428 1.58 7.36 -0.78
N ASN A 429 1.52 8.51 -1.44
CA ASN A 429 0.37 9.03 -2.17
C ASN A 429 -0.93 9.11 -1.35
N GLN A 430 -0.82 9.37 -0.05
CA GLN A 430 -1.98 9.51 0.84
C GLN A 430 -2.53 10.94 0.83
N PRO A 431 -3.75 11.19 1.37
CA PRO A 431 -4.34 12.53 1.34
C PRO A 431 -3.60 13.57 2.21
N ALA A 432 -3.00 13.13 3.31
CA ALA A 432 -2.33 14.00 4.28
C ALA A 432 -1.18 13.29 4.98
N ALA A 433 -0.25 14.08 5.54
CA ALA A 433 0.80 13.56 6.41
C ALA A 433 0.20 13.16 7.77
N GLN A 434 0.24 11.87 8.09
CA GLN A 434 -0.27 11.33 9.36
C GLN A 434 0.65 10.22 9.86
N PHE A 435 0.69 10.02 11.17
CA PHE A 435 1.47 8.94 11.77
C PHE A 435 0.87 8.49 13.11
N ARG A 436 0.90 7.17 13.36
CA ARG A 436 0.39 6.55 14.60
C ARG A 436 1.13 5.25 14.86
N ARG A 437 1.26 4.87 16.13
CA ARG A 437 1.71 3.53 16.49
C ARG A 437 0.54 2.55 16.38
N ALA A 438 0.71 1.48 15.61
CA ALA A 438 -0.29 0.43 15.49
C ALA A 438 -0.51 -0.29 16.82
N SER A 439 -1.73 -0.75 17.05
CA SER A 439 -2.08 -1.73 18.06
C SER A 439 -1.69 -3.13 17.58
N LEU A 440 -1.18 -3.95 18.49
CA LEU A 440 -0.96 -5.38 18.24
C LEU A 440 -2.23 -6.22 18.41
N LYS A 441 -3.28 -5.61 18.98
CA LYS A 441 -4.58 -6.23 19.19
C LYS A 441 -5.62 -5.52 18.30
N PRO A 442 -6.26 -6.24 17.37
CA PRO A 442 -7.35 -5.67 16.58
C PRO A 442 -8.46 -5.08 17.46
N TRP A 443 -9.02 -3.95 17.03
CA TRP A 443 -10.19 -3.26 17.62
C TRP A 443 -10.09 -2.88 19.10
N ASN A 444 -8.91 -2.97 19.71
CA ASN A 444 -8.67 -2.53 21.09
C ASN A 444 -7.87 -1.22 21.10
N THR A 445 -8.58 -0.12 21.29
CA THR A 445 -8.00 1.24 21.47
C THR A 445 -7.75 1.60 22.93
N SER A 446 -8.13 0.72 23.87
CA SER A 446 -8.08 0.96 25.31
C SER A 446 -6.74 0.60 25.98
N ASP A 447 -5.93 -0.24 25.34
CA ASP A 447 -4.54 -0.50 25.77
C ASP A 447 -3.64 0.67 25.35
N GLY A 448 -3.24 1.50 26.32
CA GLY A 448 -2.43 2.70 26.10
C GLY A 448 -1.18 2.48 25.22
N ALA A 449 -0.85 3.49 24.42
CA ALA A 449 0.28 3.61 23.48
C ALA A 449 0.57 2.35 22.64
N GLY A 450 0.16 2.38 21.36
CA GLY A 450 0.39 1.31 20.40
C GLY A 450 1.81 0.73 20.43
N LYS A 451 1.91 -0.60 20.59
CA LYS A 451 3.18 -1.34 20.68
C LYS A 451 3.64 -1.93 19.35
N GLY A 452 2.81 -1.83 18.31
CA GLY A 452 3.08 -2.32 16.96
C GLY A 452 3.92 -1.37 16.11
N ALA A 453 3.88 -1.57 14.80
CA ALA A 453 4.64 -0.77 13.84
C ALA A 453 4.30 0.73 13.94
N LEU A 454 5.27 1.59 13.62
CA LEU A 454 4.97 2.99 13.33
C LEU A 454 4.36 3.09 11.93
N LEU A 455 3.11 3.54 11.83
CA LEU A 455 2.43 3.80 10.58
C LEU A 455 2.73 5.24 10.14
N ILE A 456 3.10 5.44 8.88
CA ILE A 456 3.35 6.76 8.29
C ILE A 456 2.61 6.87 6.95
N ALA A 457 1.63 7.76 6.89
CA ALA A 457 0.99 8.19 5.65
C ALA A 457 1.75 9.40 5.08
N VAL A 458 2.28 9.25 3.87
CA VAL A 458 3.05 10.29 3.18
C VAL A 458 2.17 10.91 2.09
N PRO A 459 1.95 12.23 2.11
CA PRO A 459 1.07 12.85 1.14
C PRO A 459 1.73 12.97 -0.23
N ARG A 460 0.90 13.13 -1.25
CA ARG A 460 1.39 13.52 -2.58
C ARG A 460 2.10 14.87 -2.51
N PHE A 461 3.34 14.94 -2.97
CA PHE A 461 4.15 16.15 -2.94
C PHE A 461 3.65 17.18 -3.94
N ASP A 462 3.22 16.77 -5.12
CA ASP A 462 2.70 17.63 -6.18
C ASP A 462 1.43 18.42 -5.80
N VAL A 463 0.72 17.99 -4.75
CA VAL A 463 -0.44 18.69 -4.18
C VAL A 463 -0.10 19.38 -2.86
N SER A 464 0.56 18.67 -1.93
CA SER A 464 0.74 19.14 -0.55
C SER A 464 2.03 19.93 -0.32
N TYR A 465 2.99 19.84 -1.24
CA TYR A 465 4.38 20.29 -1.09
C TYR A 465 5.00 19.82 0.24
N THR A 466 4.67 18.60 0.68
CA THR A 466 5.06 18.07 1.98
C THR A 466 5.82 16.75 1.84
N MET A 467 6.93 16.62 2.56
CA MET A 467 7.62 15.36 2.80
C MET A 467 7.56 14.99 4.29
N VAL A 468 7.84 13.74 4.64
CA VAL A 468 7.88 13.28 6.05
C VAL A 468 9.29 12.83 6.41
N LEU A 469 9.79 13.28 7.56
CA LEU A 469 11.07 12.87 8.11
C LEU A 469 10.84 11.95 9.32
N LEU A 470 11.64 10.91 9.44
CA LEU A 470 11.64 9.96 10.56
C LEU A 470 13.01 9.93 11.22
N GLU A 471 13.05 10.15 12.53
CA GLU A 471 14.23 9.89 13.35
C GLU A 471 14.20 8.44 13.86
N LEU A 472 15.21 7.64 13.49
CA LEU A 472 15.19 6.18 13.69
C LEU A 472 15.29 5.73 15.16
N GLU A 473 15.90 6.55 16.01
CA GLU A 473 16.12 6.21 17.43
C GLU A 473 14.84 6.41 18.25
N THR A 474 14.17 7.54 18.02
CA THR A 474 13.03 8.04 18.81
C THR A 474 11.68 7.73 18.15
N LEU A 475 11.70 7.31 16.87
CA LEU A 475 10.53 7.14 16.02
C LEU A 475 9.70 8.43 15.86
N ARG A 476 10.34 9.60 16.05
CA ARG A 476 9.72 10.90 15.86
C ARG A 476 9.53 11.19 14.37
N CYS A 477 8.30 11.53 14.00
CA CYS A 477 7.96 11.99 12.65
C CYS A 477 7.86 13.52 12.61
N VAL A 478 8.41 14.13 11.56
CA VAL A 478 8.33 15.57 11.30
C VAL A 478 7.87 15.80 9.85
N PRO A 479 6.63 16.24 9.62
CA PRO A 479 6.21 16.73 8.31
C PRO A 479 6.94 18.04 7.97
N LEU A 480 7.58 18.08 6.80
CA LEU A 480 8.23 19.27 6.27
C LEU A 480 7.45 19.76 5.05
N LYS A 481 6.79 20.91 5.19
CA LYS A 481 6.02 21.56 4.12
C LYS A 481 6.80 22.73 3.52
N PHE A 482 6.89 22.78 2.20
CA PHE A 482 7.48 23.88 1.45
C PHE A 482 6.37 24.91 1.15
N ASP A 483 6.37 25.99 1.92
CA ASP A 483 5.37 27.05 1.81
C ASP A 483 5.70 28.02 0.67
N LEU A 484 4.76 28.18 -0.25
CA LEU A 484 4.85 29.05 -1.43
C LEU A 484 3.99 30.31 -1.32
N SER A 485 3.28 30.51 -0.19
CA SER A 485 2.33 31.62 0.01
C SER A 485 2.95 33.02 -0.09
N ARG A 486 4.28 33.14 -0.04
CA ARG A 486 5.01 34.41 -0.20
C ARG A 486 5.45 34.71 -1.63
N THR A 487 5.15 33.82 -2.57
CA THR A 487 5.49 33.98 -4.00
C THR A 487 4.29 34.35 -4.87
N GLU A 488 3.09 34.28 -4.31
CA GLU A 488 1.85 34.90 -4.82
C GLU A 488 1.73 36.32 -4.27
#